data_AF-A0A9E7R3N4-F1
#
_entry.id   AF-A0A9E7R3N4-F1
#
_cell.length_a   1.000
_cell.length_b   1.000
_cell.length_c   1.000
_cell.angle_alpha   90.00
_cell.angle_beta   90.00
_cell.angle_gamma   90.00
#
_symmetry.space_group_name_H-M   'P 1'
#
loop_
_entity.id
_entity.type
_entity.pdbx_description
1 polymer ?
#
loop_
_entity_poly.entity_id
_entity_poly.type
_entity_poly.pdbx_seq_one_letter_code
_entity_poly.pdbx_strand_id
1 'polypeptide(L)'
;MSLGLDRLQELRQIAQNPRQSEHLREAAGVIAHIEAEQRRTARELHDVLDVPGEAPALIDEDARVDQLCDLLSARVSGNLQSYWLEHHVPDHVSEADDAETVRYVGMDAAEWNATCREWAENYREQGVDGGTTEIADAHIRRTWDVPLEEFEELVVNVTPQRVLQEGATGPSQRTQEAYERAVDHAAGESE
;
A
#
# COMPACT_ATOMS: atom_id res chain seq x y z
N MET A 1 -22.29 -21.08 -31.53
CA MET A 1 -21.13 -20.24 -31.15
C MET A 1 -21.60 -19.01 -30.35
N SER A 2 -22.24 -19.21 -29.18
CA SER A 2 -22.73 -18.13 -28.29
C SER A 2 -21.79 -17.85 -27.12
N LEU A 3 -21.09 -18.89 -26.66
CA LEU A 3 -20.24 -18.85 -25.46
C LEU A 3 -19.13 -17.77 -25.44
N GLY A 4 -18.74 -17.23 -26.60
CA GLY A 4 -17.70 -16.20 -26.67
C GLY A 4 -18.22 -14.79 -26.35
N LEU A 5 -19.46 -14.46 -26.72
CA LEU A 5 -20.02 -13.12 -26.55
C LEU A 5 -20.55 -12.91 -25.13
N ASP A 6 -21.19 -13.92 -24.56
CA ASP A 6 -21.72 -13.87 -23.19
C ASP A 6 -20.56 -13.71 -22.17
N ARG A 7 -19.47 -14.45 -22.35
CA ARG A 7 -18.25 -14.35 -21.53
C ARG A 7 -17.54 -13.00 -21.67
N LEU A 8 -17.55 -12.40 -22.87
CA LEU A 8 -16.99 -11.07 -23.09
C LEU A 8 -17.86 -9.98 -22.44
N GLN A 9 -19.17 -10.15 -22.42
CA GLN A 9 -20.09 -9.24 -21.73
C GLN A 9 -19.96 -9.35 -20.21
N GLU A 10 -19.85 -10.55 -19.65
CA GLU A 10 -19.54 -10.76 -18.23
C GLU A 10 -18.21 -10.12 -17.85
N LEU A 11 -17.13 -10.37 -18.59
CA LEU A 11 -15.83 -9.75 -18.33
C LEU A 11 -15.90 -8.22 -18.41
N ARG A 12 -16.74 -7.68 -19.30
CA ARG A 12 -16.96 -6.23 -19.41
C ARG A 12 -17.78 -5.70 -18.24
N GLN A 13 -18.81 -6.40 -17.77
CA GLN A 13 -19.59 -6.02 -16.58
C GLN A 13 -18.74 -6.08 -15.30
N ILE A 14 -17.93 -7.13 -15.17
CA ILE A 14 -16.96 -7.30 -14.09
C ILE A 14 -15.96 -6.14 -14.09
N ALA A 15 -15.42 -5.79 -15.27
CA ALA A 15 -14.54 -4.63 -15.39
C ALA A 15 -15.27 -3.32 -15.05
N GLN A 16 -16.53 -3.16 -15.44
CA GLN A 16 -17.29 -1.92 -15.21
C GLN A 16 -17.66 -1.71 -13.74
N ASN A 17 -17.88 -2.78 -12.96
CA ASN A 17 -18.18 -2.69 -11.53
C ASN A 17 -17.60 -3.87 -10.74
N PRO A 18 -16.26 -3.90 -10.50
CA PRO A 18 -15.63 -5.05 -9.83
C PRO A 18 -16.20 -5.29 -8.43
N ARG A 19 -16.51 -4.21 -7.70
CA ARG A 19 -17.11 -4.24 -6.36
C ARG A 19 -18.48 -4.94 -6.29
N GLN A 20 -19.24 -4.94 -7.39
CA GLN A 20 -20.58 -5.55 -7.46
C GLN A 20 -20.56 -6.94 -8.12
N SER A 21 -19.40 -7.42 -8.56
CA SER A 21 -19.27 -8.74 -9.16
C SER A 21 -19.26 -9.81 -8.08
N GLU A 22 -20.32 -10.62 -8.03
CA GLU A 22 -20.41 -11.79 -7.14
C GLU A 22 -19.21 -12.73 -7.33
N HIS A 23 -18.83 -13.04 -8.58
CA HIS A 23 -17.67 -13.88 -8.87
C HIS A 23 -16.34 -13.32 -8.37
N LEU A 24 -16.12 -12.00 -8.44
CA LEU A 24 -14.91 -11.41 -7.87
C LEU A 24 -14.93 -11.43 -6.34
N ARG A 25 -16.08 -11.19 -5.73
CA ARG A 25 -16.22 -11.28 -4.27
C ARG A 25 -16.01 -12.70 -3.78
N GLU A 26 -16.53 -13.71 -4.48
CA GLU A 26 -16.28 -15.13 -4.18
C GLU A 26 -14.78 -15.46 -4.26
N ALA A 27 -14.11 -15.05 -5.35
CA ALA A 27 -12.67 -15.27 -5.51
C ALA A 27 -11.84 -14.54 -4.45
N ALA A 28 -12.19 -13.29 -4.14
CA ALA A 28 -11.58 -12.52 -3.06
C ALA A 28 -11.83 -13.17 -1.71
N GLY A 29 -13.01 -13.78 -1.50
CA GLY A 29 -13.37 -14.50 -0.28
C GLY A 29 -12.48 -15.71 -0.04
N VAL A 30 -12.14 -16.47 -1.08
CA VAL A 30 -11.17 -17.57 -0.97
C VAL A 30 -9.80 -17.06 -0.51
N ILE A 31 -9.33 -15.95 -1.09
CA ILE A 31 -8.04 -15.35 -0.72
C ILE A 31 -8.08 -14.85 0.73
N ALA A 32 -9.09 -14.06 1.09
CA ALA A 32 -9.27 -13.51 2.44
C ALA A 32 -9.32 -14.61 3.50
N HIS A 33 -10.03 -15.70 3.21
CA HIS A 33 -10.10 -16.87 4.09
C HIS A 33 -8.73 -17.54 4.29
N ILE A 34 -8.00 -17.78 3.20
CA ILE A 34 -6.64 -18.35 3.27
C ILE A 34 -5.72 -17.44 4.10
N GLU A 35 -5.74 -16.13 3.86
CA GLU A 35 -4.93 -15.17 4.60
C GLU A 35 -5.31 -15.18 6.09
N ALA A 36 -6.59 -15.25 6.43
CA ALA A 36 -7.08 -15.29 7.81
C ALA A 36 -6.65 -16.56 8.54
N GLU A 37 -6.73 -17.72 7.90
CA GLU A 37 -6.25 -18.99 8.47
C GLU A 37 -4.73 -18.99 8.70
N GLN A 38 -3.96 -18.51 7.71
CA GLN A 38 -2.52 -18.35 7.85
C GLN A 38 -2.16 -17.42 9.00
N ARG A 39 -2.93 -16.34 9.17
CA ARG A 39 -2.74 -15.36 10.25
C ARG A 39 -3.06 -15.94 11.63
N ARG A 40 -4.15 -16.70 11.75
CA ARG A 40 -4.51 -17.40 13.00
C ARG A 40 -3.41 -18.35 13.41
N THR A 41 -2.90 -19.14 12.47
CA THR A 41 -1.80 -20.08 12.70
C THR A 41 -0.51 -19.38 13.14
N ALA A 42 -0.13 -18.27 12.48
CA ALA A 42 1.05 -17.50 12.86
C ALA A 42 0.93 -16.94 14.29
N ARG A 43 -0.26 -16.49 14.67
CA ARG A 43 -0.54 -16.01 16.02
C ARG A 43 -0.46 -17.13 17.06
N GLU A 44 -1.07 -18.28 16.80
CA GLU A 44 -0.97 -19.44 17.69
C GLU A 44 0.49 -19.85 17.89
N LEU A 45 1.31 -19.81 16.84
CA LEU A 45 2.74 -20.08 16.95
C LEU A 45 3.47 -19.06 17.82
N HIS A 46 3.16 -17.77 17.67
CA HIS A 46 3.71 -16.71 18.54
C HIS A 46 3.34 -16.93 20.00
N ASP A 47 2.08 -17.25 20.27
CA ASP A 47 1.57 -17.49 21.62
C ASP A 47 2.19 -18.75 22.26
N VAL A 48 2.43 -19.81 21.48
CA VAL A 48 3.04 -21.07 21.98
C VAL A 48 4.55 -20.92 22.26
N LEU A 49 5.24 -20.13 21.45
CA LEU A 49 6.68 -19.92 21.55
C LEU A 49 7.06 -18.69 22.39
N ASP A 50 6.09 -17.99 22.99
CA ASP A 50 6.31 -16.74 23.73
C ASP A 50 7.17 -15.70 22.94
N VAL A 51 6.95 -15.62 21.62
CA VAL A 51 7.76 -14.76 20.72
C VAL A 51 7.63 -13.31 21.18
N PRO A 52 8.75 -12.59 21.41
CA PRO A 52 8.70 -11.22 21.88
C PRO A 52 8.12 -10.27 20.81
N GLY A 53 7.20 -9.41 21.23
CA GLY A 53 6.57 -8.39 20.40
C GLY A 53 5.07 -8.59 20.25
N GLU A 54 4.46 -7.82 19.35
CA GLU A 54 3.03 -7.96 19.07
C GLU A 54 2.79 -9.08 18.06
N ALA A 55 1.95 -10.04 18.47
CA ALA A 55 1.43 -11.08 17.60
C ALA A 55 0.61 -10.43 16.48
N PRO A 56 0.60 -11.02 15.28
CA PRO A 56 -0.01 -10.36 14.15
C PRO A 56 -1.54 -10.26 14.29
N ALA A 57 -2.10 -9.08 13.95
CA ALA A 57 -3.53 -8.81 14.07
C ALA A 57 -4.38 -9.76 13.20
N LEU A 58 -5.54 -10.16 13.73
CA LEU A 58 -6.48 -11.00 12.99
C LEU A 58 -7.04 -10.25 11.77
N ILE A 59 -7.32 -11.00 10.71
CA ILE A 59 -7.93 -10.48 9.48
C ILE A 59 -9.45 -10.62 9.63
N ASP A 60 -10.16 -9.51 9.44
CA ASP A 60 -11.59 -9.51 9.14
C ASP A 60 -11.75 -9.91 7.67
N GLU A 61 -12.32 -11.09 7.43
CA GLU A 61 -12.45 -11.68 6.10
C GLU A 61 -13.32 -10.81 5.19
N ASP A 62 -14.43 -10.25 5.69
CA ASP A 62 -15.34 -9.42 4.91
C ASP A 62 -14.69 -8.09 4.53
N ALA A 63 -14.02 -7.45 5.49
CA ALA A 63 -13.27 -6.22 5.22
C ALA A 63 -12.14 -6.46 4.20
N ARG A 64 -11.48 -7.63 4.26
CA ARG A 64 -10.42 -7.98 3.31
C ARG A 64 -10.98 -8.25 1.91
N VAL A 65 -12.15 -8.88 1.80
CA VAL A 65 -12.85 -9.02 0.51
C VAL A 65 -13.13 -7.66 -0.10
N ASP A 66 -13.66 -6.73 0.69
CA ASP A 66 -13.95 -5.38 0.23
C ASP A 66 -12.67 -4.67 -0.25
N GLN A 67 -11.58 -4.75 0.52
CA GLN A 67 -10.28 -4.18 0.14
C GLN A 67 -9.75 -4.75 -1.19
N LEU A 68 -9.81 -6.08 -1.39
CA LEU A 68 -9.37 -6.71 -2.64
C LEU A 68 -10.24 -6.28 -3.84
N CYS A 69 -11.55 -6.14 -3.64
CA CYS A 69 -12.46 -5.63 -4.66
C CYS A 69 -12.22 -4.15 -4.96
N ASP A 70 -11.87 -3.34 -3.96
CA ASP A 70 -11.57 -1.92 -4.11
C ASP A 70 -10.24 -1.72 -4.85
N LEU A 71 -9.22 -2.54 -4.58
CA LEU A 71 -7.97 -2.55 -5.36
C LEU A 71 -8.21 -2.81 -6.85
N LEU A 72 -9.02 -3.82 -7.17
CA LEU A 72 -9.38 -4.14 -8.55
C LEU A 72 -10.22 -3.01 -9.18
N SER A 73 -11.13 -2.42 -8.42
CA SER A 73 -11.93 -1.26 -8.86
C SER A 73 -11.05 -0.05 -9.16
N ALA A 74 -10.07 0.24 -8.31
CA ALA A 74 -9.08 1.29 -8.51
C ALA A 74 -8.23 1.04 -9.76
N ARG A 75 -7.83 -0.22 -10.00
CA ARG A 75 -7.08 -0.60 -11.20
C ARG A 75 -7.85 -0.37 -12.49
N VAL A 76 -9.14 -0.68 -12.52
CA VAL A 76 -9.97 -0.52 -13.72
C VAL A 76 -10.37 0.94 -13.92
N SER A 77 -10.65 1.67 -12.85
CA SER A 77 -11.07 3.07 -12.90
C SER A 77 -9.90 4.05 -13.11
N GLY A 78 -8.65 3.58 -13.00
CA GLY A 78 -7.46 4.42 -13.12
C GLY A 78 -7.11 5.19 -11.84
N ASN A 79 -7.65 4.80 -10.69
CA ASN A 79 -7.53 5.51 -9.41
C ASN A 79 -6.60 4.80 -8.41
N LEU A 80 -5.57 4.11 -8.90
CA LEU A 80 -4.62 3.39 -8.04
C LEU A 80 -3.85 4.32 -7.09
N GLN A 81 -3.61 5.57 -7.48
CA GLN A 81 -2.92 6.56 -6.64
C GLN A 81 -3.72 6.86 -5.37
N SER A 82 -5.03 7.11 -5.50
CA SER A 82 -5.92 7.34 -4.37
C SER A 82 -6.02 6.11 -3.47
N TYR A 83 -6.18 4.91 -4.05
CA TYR A 83 -6.18 3.66 -3.30
C TYR A 83 -4.88 3.50 -2.48
N TRP A 84 -3.73 3.82 -3.08
CA TRP A 84 -2.45 3.73 -2.41
C TRP A 84 -2.35 4.66 -1.20
N LEU A 85 -2.75 5.92 -1.37
CA LEU A 85 -2.75 6.90 -0.28
C LEU A 85 -3.68 6.48 0.86
N GLU A 86 -4.87 5.97 0.54
CA GLU A 86 -5.85 5.55 1.54
C GLU A 86 -5.42 4.32 2.36
N HIS A 87 -4.67 3.38 1.76
CA HIS A 87 -4.40 2.08 2.38
C HIS A 87 -2.95 1.81 2.78
N HIS A 88 -1.99 2.56 2.23
CA HIS A 88 -0.55 2.28 2.41
C HIS A 88 0.26 3.47 2.92
N VAL A 89 -0.26 4.69 2.79
CA VAL A 89 0.43 5.89 3.28
C VAL A 89 -0.14 6.26 4.65
N PRO A 90 0.71 6.53 5.66
CA PRO A 90 0.23 6.95 6.97
C PRO A 90 -0.60 8.25 6.91
N ASP A 91 -1.64 8.36 7.74
CA ASP A 91 -2.56 9.51 7.77
C ASP A 91 -1.84 10.88 7.89
N HIS A 92 -0.69 10.93 8.56
CA HIS A 92 0.09 12.17 8.72
C HIS A 92 0.87 12.58 7.46
N VAL A 93 1.11 11.65 6.54
CA VAL A 93 1.73 11.89 5.22
C VAL A 93 0.66 12.14 4.16
N SER A 94 -0.53 11.58 4.30
CA SER A 94 -1.67 11.90 3.45
C SER A 94 -2.97 11.57 4.16
N GLU A 95 -3.88 12.53 4.23
CA GLU A 95 -5.30 12.18 4.28
C GLU A 95 -5.73 11.74 2.88
N ALA A 96 -6.71 10.82 2.76
CA ALA A 96 -7.12 10.20 1.49
C ALA A 96 -7.60 11.18 0.40
N ASP A 97 -7.76 12.48 0.72
CA ASP A 97 -8.18 13.56 -0.16
C ASP A 97 -7.18 14.74 -0.25
N ASP A 98 -5.94 14.57 0.23
CA ASP A 98 -4.93 15.61 0.07
C ASP A 98 -4.52 15.77 -1.40
N ALA A 99 -5.16 16.74 -2.07
CA ALA A 99 -4.95 17.06 -3.46
C ALA A 99 -3.50 17.49 -3.78
N GLU A 100 -2.71 17.85 -2.77
CA GLU A 100 -1.27 18.13 -2.93
C GLU A 100 -0.50 16.81 -3.02
N THR A 101 -0.64 15.92 -2.05
CA THR A 101 0.08 14.63 -2.03
C THR A 101 -0.28 13.73 -3.21
N VAL A 102 -1.56 13.70 -3.65
CA VAL A 102 -2.00 12.94 -4.84
C VAL A 102 -1.19 13.29 -6.10
N ARG A 103 -0.75 14.55 -6.24
CA ARG A 103 0.01 14.98 -7.43
C ARG A 103 1.40 14.37 -7.49
N TYR A 104 1.98 14.04 -6.35
CA TYR A 104 3.32 13.49 -6.26
C TYR A 104 3.33 11.96 -6.42
N VAL A 105 2.17 11.30 -6.30
CA VAL A 105 2.10 9.83 -6.32
C VAL A 105 2.53 9.28 -7.67
N GLY A 106 3.67 8.57 -7.70
CA GLY A 106 4.21 8.02 -8.94
C GLY A 106 4.70 9.07 -9.93
N MET A 107 4.98 10.30 -9.46
CA MET A 107 5.58 11.36 -10.27
C MET A 107 6.94 10.89 -10.81
N ASP A 108 7.24 11.22 -12.06
CA ASP A 108 8.52 10.79 -12.63
C ASP A 108 9.70 11.54 -12.01
N ALA A 109 10.88 10.92 -12.06
CA ALA A 109 12.06 11.45 -11.41
C ALA A 109 12.49 12.83 -11.93
N ALA A 110 12.22 13.16 -13.21
CA ALA A 110 12.59 14.46 -13.75
C ALA A 110 11.64 15.57 -13.26
N GLU A 111 10.34 15.29 -13.24
CA GLU A 111 9.30 16.16 -12.67
C GLU A 111 9.51 16.38 -11.17
N TRP A 112 9.82 15.31 -10.42
CA TRP A 112 10.12 15.42 -9.00
C TRP A 112 11.36 16.27 -8.72
N ASN A 113 12.44 16.05 -9.48
CA ASN A 113 13.64 16.87 -9.37
C ASN A 113 13.39 18.34 -9.73
N ALA A 114 12.48 18.62 -10.67
CA ALA A 114 12.08 19.98 -10.99
C ALA A 114 11.33 20.62 -9.82
N THR A 115 10.37 19.91 -9.24
CA THR A 115 9.61 20.33 -8.05
C THR A 115 10.53 20.69 -6.89
N CYS A 116 11.51 19.84 -6.57
CA CYS A 116 12.51 20.11 -5.52
C CYS A 116 13.34 21.37 -5.81
N ARG A 117 13.67 21.64 -7.08
CA ARG A 117 14.40 22.88 -7.47
C ARG A 117 13.52 24.11 -7.30
N GLU A 118 12.26 24.04 -7.71
CA GLU A 118 11.30 25.14 -7.55
C GLU A 118 11.13 25.51 -6.07
N TRP A 119 10.98 24.51 -5.17
CA TRP A 119 10.98 24.76 -3.73
C TRP A 119 12.27 25.44 -3.27
N ALA A 120 13.42 24.93 -3.68
CA ALA A 120 14.71 25.51 -3.30
C ALA A 120 14.89 26.95 -3.79
N GLU A 121 14.46 27.26 -5.00
CA GLU A 121 14.46 28.63 -5.54
C GLU A 121 13.55 29.55 -4.72
N ASN A 122 12.31 29.12 -4.46
CA ASN A 122 11.34 29.89 -3.67
C ASN A 122 11.83 30.19 -2.24
N TYR A 123 12.49 29.24 -1.58
CA TYR A 123 13.03 29.45 -0.23
C TYR A 123 14.30 30.32 -0.23
N ARG A 124 15.15 30.22 -1.26
CA ARG A 124 16.32 31.11 -1.40
C ARG A 124 15.91 32.56 -1.62
N GLU A 125 14.86 32.80 -2.40
CA GLU A 125 14.28 34.14 -2.55
C GLU A 125 13.79 34.73 -1.21
N GLN A 126 13.45 33.88 -0.25
CA GLN A 126 13.06 34.26 1.11
C GLN A 126 14.25 34.35 2.09
N GLY A 127 15.49 34.19 1.60
CA GLY A 127 16.71 34.31 2.39
C GLY A 127 17.13 33.02 3.12
N VAL A 128 16.61 31.86 2.73
CA VAL A 128 17.08 30.57 3.25
C VAL A 128 18.30 30.11 2.44
N ASP A 129 19.42 29.92 3.13
CA ASP A 129 20.63 29.33 2.55
C ASP A 129 20.56 27.78 2.63
N GLY A 130 21.00 27.10 1.58
CA GLY A 130 21.04 25.63 1.57
C GLY A 130 21.10 25.00 0.18
N GLY A 131 21.53 23.74 0.15
CA GLY A 131 21.47 22.89 -1.05
C GLY A 131 20.02 22.57 -1.44
N THR A 132 19.77 22.24 -2.70
CA THR A 132 18.41 21.90 -3.16
C THR A 132 17.82 20.72 -2.38
N THR A 133 18.58 19.66 -2.18
CA THR A 133 18.15 18.48 -1.41
C THR A 133 17.89 18.81 0.06
N GLU A 134 18.73 19.65 0.68
CA GLU A 134 18.57 20.07 2.07
C GLU A 134 17.30 20.90 2.27
N ILE A 135 17.03 21.83 1.34
CA ILE A 135 15.80 22.63 1.37
C ILE A 135 14.57 21.76 1.09
N ALA A 136 14.65 20.81 0.15
CA ALA A 136 13.56 19.88 -0.12
C ALA A 136 13.26 19.00 1.10
N ASP A 137 14.26 18.44 1.76
CA ASP A 137 14.09 17.66 2.99
C ASP A 137 13.48 18.50 4.13
N ALA A 138 13.95 19.73 4.33
CA ALA A 138 13.35 20.64 5.30
C ALA A 138 11.89 20.98 4.98
N HIS A 139 11.55 21.14 3.69
CA HIS A 139 10.18 21.35 3.25
C HIS A 139 9.30 20.12 3.54
N ILE A 140 9.75 18.93 3.16
CA ILE A 140 9.00 17.69 3.33
C ILE A 140 8.74 17.42 4.81
N ARG A 141 9.78 17.48 5.65
CA ARG A 141 9.65 17.30 7.10
C ARG A 141 8.69 18.28 7.73
N ARG A 142 8.69 19.52 7.27
CA ARG A 142 7.79 20.55 7.80
C ARG A 142 6.34 20.30 7.42
N THR A 143 6.08 19.75 6.24
CA THR A 143 4.72 19.58 5.71
C THR A 143 4.11 18.24 6.10
N TRP A 144 4.89 17.15 6.05
CA TRP A 144 4.41 15.76 6.21
C TRP A 144 5.05 15.01 7.39
N ASP A 145 5.89 15.67 8.20
CA ASP A 145 6.57 15.08 9.37
C ASP A 145 7.42 13.82 9.08
N VAL A 146 7.87 13.65 7.83
CA VAL A 146 8.73 12.54 7.40
C VAL A 146 10.01 13.05 6.69
N PRO A 147 11.10 12.28 6.70
CA PRO A 147 12.26 12.53 5.84
C PRO A 147 11.91 12.55 4.34
N LEU A 148 12.70 13.28 3.54
CA LEU A 148 12.58 13.28 2.07
C LEU A 148 12.64 11.86 1.49
N GLU A 149 13.60 11.05 1.94
CA GLU A 149 13.79 9.68 1.44
C GLU A 149 12.56 8.80 1.71
N GLU A 150 11.95 8.94 2.89
CA GLU A 150 10.74 8.21 3.26
C GLU A 150 9.54 8.67 2.42
N PHE A 151 9.39 9.98 2.21
CA PHE A 151 8.35 10.53 1.33
C PHE A 151 8.54 10.07 -0.12
N GLU A 152 9.77 10.07 -0.61
CA GLU A 152 10.10 9.59 -1.95
C GLU A 152 9.75 8.12 -2.12
N GLU A 153 10.00 7.28 -1.11
CA GLU A 153 9.62 5.88 -1.16
C GLU A 153 8.09 5.67 -1.12
N LEU A 154 7.41 6.37 -0.21
CA LEU A 154 5.98 6.20 0.07
C LEU A 154 5.08 6.84 -0.98
N VAL A 155 5.51 7.95 -1.59
CA VAL A 155 4.66 8.77 -2.47
C VAL A 155 5.23 8.78 -3.89
N VAL A 156 6.48 9.20 -4.07
CA VAL A 156 7.02 9.52 -5.40
C VAL A 156 7.35 8.25 -6.20
N ASN A 157 8.05 7.29 -5.61
CA ASN A 157 8.56 6.08 -6.26
C ASN A 157 7.49 4.97 -6.39
N VAL A 158 6.22 5.34 -6.34
CA VAL A 158 5.10 4.41 -6.40
C VAL A 158 4.80 4.06 -7.85
N THR A 159 4.74 2.75 -8.14
CA THR A 159 4.36 2.26 -9.47
C THR A 159 3.02 1.52 -9.40
N PRO A 160 2.23 1.50 -10.48
CA PRO A 160 0.98 0.71 -10.53
C PRO A 160 1.18 -0.76 -10.15
N GLN A 161 2.32 -1.33 -10.53
CA GLN A 161 2.71 -2.70 -10.19
C GLN A 161 2.93 -2.87 -8.69
N ARG A 162 3.64 -1.92 -8.05
CA ARG A 162 3.84 -1.91 -6.59
C ARG A 162 2.51 -1.84 -5.85
N VAL A 163 1.61 -0.91 -6.24
CA VAL A 163 0.28 -0.77 -5.61
C VAL A 163 -0.53 -2.07 -5.71
N LEU A 164 -0.55 -2.69 -6.88
CA LEU A 164 -1.26 -3.97 -7.08
C LEU A 164 -0.65 -5.09 -6.25
N GLN A 165 0.68 -5.21 -6.24
CA GLN A 165 1.36 -6.26 -5.51
C GLN A 165 1.14 -6.10 -4.02
N GLU A 166 1.49 -4.95 -3.44
CA GLU A 166 1.38 -4.72 -2.00
C GLU A 166 -0.07 -4.68 -1.52
N GLY A 167 -1.00 -4.12 -2.30
CA GLY A 167 -2.42 -4.16 -1.96
C GLY A 167 -2.97 -5.60 -1.92
N ALA A 168 -2.50 -6.46 -2.82
CA ALA A 168 -2.93 -7.86 -2.88
C ALA A 168 -2.20 -8.76 -1.86
N THR A 169 -0.93 -8.50 -1.55
CA THR A 169 -0.10 -9.40 -0.72
C THR A 169 0.20 -8.87 0.67
N GLY A 170 -0.20 -7.65 1.01
CA GLY A 170 0.19 -6.98 2.26
C GLY A 170 -0.09 -7.80 3.53
N PRO A 171 -1.27 -8.40 3.71
CA PRO A 171 -1.49 -9.31 4.83
C PRO A 171 -0.58 -10.54 4.75
N SER A 172 -0.52 -11.22 3.62
CA SER A 172 0.35 -12.39 3.45
C SER A 172 1.82 -12.12 3.82
N GLN A 173 2.39 -10.99 3.39
CA GLN A 173 3.77 -10.57 3.72
C GLN A 173 3.96 -10.39 5.23
N ARG A 174 3.07 -9.62 5.88
CA ARG A 174 3.09 -9.46 7.34
C ARG A 174 2.93 -10.78 8.09
N THR A 175 2.23 -11.76 7.50
CA THR A 175 2.10 -13.11 8.10
C THR A 175 3.41 -13.87 7.98
N GLN A 176 4.07 -13.78 6.83
CA GLN A 176 5.38 -14.39 6.61
C GLN A 176 6.43 -13.83 7.58
N GLU A 177 6.50 -12.50 7.75
CA GLU A 177 7.39 -11.86 8.72
C GLU A 177 7.13 -12.33 10.15
N ALA A 178 5.86 -12.60 10.50
CA ALA A 178 5.53 -13.18 11.80
C ALA A 178 6.09 -14.61 11.92
N TYR A 179 5.96 -15.45 10.89
CA TYR A 179 6.57 -16.78 10.91
C TYR A 179 8.10 -16.73 11.03
N GLU A 180 8.77 -15.87 10.27
CA GLU A 180 10.22 -15.72 10.31
C GLU A 180 10.70 -15.33 11.71
N ARG A 181 10.03 -14.34 12.36
CA ARG A 181 10.33 -13.98 13.75
C ARG A 181 10.15 -15.15 14.73
N ALA A 182 9.12 -15.97 14.55
CA ALA A 182 8.88 -17.12 15.42
C ALA A 182 9.96 -18.21 15.22
N VAL A 183 10.38 -18.44 13.98
CA VAL A 183 11.46 -19.38 13.65
C VAL A 183 12.79 -18.91 14.24
N ASP A 184 13.14 -17.63 14.06
CA ASP A 184 14.37 -17.06 14.60
C ASP A 184 14.41 -17.12 16.14
N HIS A 185 13.27 -16.85 16.79
CA HIS A 185 13.14 -16.95 18.24
C HIS A 185 13.39 -18.39 18.73
N ALA A 186 12.73 -19.38 18.14
CA ALA A 186 12.92 -20.79 18.50
C ALA A 186 14.35 -21.29 18.24
N ALA A 187 15.00 -20.79 17.18
CA ALA A 187 16.39 -21.13 16.90
C ALA A 187 17.35 -20.54 17.94
N GLY A 188 17.11 -19.30 18.39
CA GLY A 188 17.91 -18.62 19.40
C GLY A 188 17.78 -19.21 20.82
N GLU A 189 16.65 -19.83 21.15
CA GLU A 189 16.48 -20.56 22.43
C GLU A 189 17.16 -21.94 22.45
N SER A 190 17.60 -22.44 21.29
CA SER A 190 18.24 -23.75 21.16
C SER A 190 19.78 -23.73 21.33
N GLU A 191 20.39 -22.54 21.51
CA GLU A 191 21.82 -22.33 21.79
C GLU A 191 22.10 -22.12 23.29
#